data_AF-A0A564Q5E2-F1
#
_entry.id   AF-A0A564Q5E2-F1
#
_cell.length_a   1.000
_cell.length_b   1.000
_cell.length_c   1.000
_cell.angle_alpha   90.00
_cell.angle_beta   90.00
_cell.angle_gamma   90.00
#
_symmetry.space_group_name_H-M   'P 1'
#
loop_
_entity.id
_entity.type
_entity.pdbx_description
1 polymer ?
#
loop_
_entity_poly.entity_id
_entity_poly.type
_entity_poly.pdbx_seq_one_letter_code
_entity_poly.pdbx_strand_id
1 'polypeptide(L)'
;MAGVLKDFFDRSLEFKEKISLKHGVAFASAGSNGEGCPESIENLIRSFNMVNIKKGVISTGIPSDEELNACRELGGDLAKTVTWPT
;
A
#
# COMPACT_ATOMS: atom_id res chain seq x y z
N MET A 1 7.57 -8.62 -5.58
CA MET A 1 6.19 -8.94 -5.14
C MET A 1 5.98 -10.44 -5.23
N ALA A 2 5.37 -11.07 -4.21
CA ALA A 2 5.10 -12.50 -4.26
C ALA A 2 4.17 -12.85 -5.44
N GLY A 3 4.41 -13.97 -6.14
CA GLY A 3 3.69 -14.32 -7.36
C GLY A 3 2.16 -14.42 -7.17
N VAL A 4 1.72 -14.99 -6.05
CA VAL A 4 0.29 -15.09 -5.70
C VAL A 4 -0.34 -13.71 -5.51
N LEU A 5 0.38 -12.79 -4.88
CA LEU A 5 -0.10 -11.42 -4.67
C LEU A 5 -0.18 -10.66 -6.00
N LYS A 6 0.78 -10.87 -6.90
CA LYS A 6 0.75 -10.29 -8.24
C LYS A 6 -0.46 -10.82 -9.05
N ASP A 7 -0.69 -12.12 -9.08
CA ASP A 7 -1.83 -12.72 -9.78
C ASP A 7 -3.17 -12.15 -9.26
N PHE A 8 -3.29 -12.02 -7.94
CA PHE A 8 -4.47 -11.41 -7.33
C PHE A 8 -4.71 -9.98 -7.82
N PHE A 9 -3.67 -9.13 -7.84
CA PHE A 9 -3.81 -7.75 -8.31
C PHE A 9 -4.08 -7.67 -9.80
N ASP A 10 -3.37 -8.46 -10.62
CA ASP A 10 -3.57 -8.48 -12.08
C ASP A 10 -5.02 -8.84 -12.44
N ARG A 11 -5.59 -9.84 -11.77
CA ARG A 11 -7.01 -10.21 -11.93
C ARG A 11 -7.94 -9.11 -11.42
N SER A 12 -7.63 -8.51 -10.28
CA SER A 12 -8.46 -7.45 -9.68
C SER A 12 -8.56 -6.19 -10.54
N LEU A 13 -7.66 -5.96 -11.50
CA LEU A 13 -7.69 -4.79 -12.40
C LEU A 13 -8.99 -4.72 -13.21
N GLU A 14 -9.67 -5.84 -13.46
CA GLU A 14 -10.98 -5.87 -14.10
C GLU A 14 -12.05 -5.10 -13.30
N PHE A 15 -11.87 -4.97 -11.98
CA PHE A 15 -12.78 -4.30 -11.06
C PHE A 15 -12.34 -2.89 -10.66
N LYS A 16 -11.32 -2.32 -11.33
CA LYS A 16 -10.72 -1.03 -10.93
C LYS A 16 -11.74 0.10 -10.78
N GLU A 17 -12.79 0.13 -11.59
CA GLU A 17 -13.82 1.16 -11.53
C GLU A 17 -14.57 1.19 -10.19
N LYS A 18 -14.71 0.03 -9.52
CA LYS A 18 -15.38 -0.08 -8.21
C LYS A 18 -14.56 0.49 -7.04
N ILE A 19 -13.26 0.67 -7.24
CA ILE A 19 -12.33 1.15 -6.22
C ILE A 19 -11.59 2.43 -6.64
N SER A 20 -11.89 2.95 -7.83
CA SER A 20 -11.37 4.21 -8.33
C SER A 20 -11.60 5.34 -7.32
N LEU A 21 -10.64 6.24 -7.21
CA LEU A 21 -10.60 7.37 -6.28
C LEU A 21 -10.57 7.01 -4.79
N LYS A 22 -10.60 5.73 -4.41
CA LYS A 22 -10.38 5.34 -3.01
C LYS A 22 -8.95 5.69 -2.59
N HIS A 23 -8.80 6.13 -1.35
CA HIS A 23 -7.49 6.38 -0.76
C HIS A 23 -6.77 5.06 -0.45
N GLY A 24 -5.47 5.01 -0.68
CA GLY A 24 -4.62 3.86 -0.40
C GLY A 24 -3.23 4.27 0.06
N VAL A 25 -2.55 3.35 0.74
CA VAL A 25 -1.15 3.47 1.18
C VAL A 25 -0.47 2.11 1.01
N ALA A 26 0.86 2.11 0.91
CA ALA A 26 1.67 0.91 0.76
C ALA A 26 2.55 0.67 1.99
N PHE A 27 2.77 -0.59 2.34
CA PHE A 27 3.83 -0.99 3.26
C PHE A 27 4.40 -2.35 2.85
N ALA A 28 5.67 -2.61 3.13
CA ALA A 28 6.32 -3.88 2.82
C ALA A 28 7.48 -4.19 3.77
N SER A 29 7.80 -5.47 3.93
CA SER A 29 9.09 -5.93 4.46
C SER A 29 9.81 -6.72 3.35
N ALA A 30 11.11 -6.49 3.20
CA ALA A 30 11.96 -7.14 2.21
C ALA A 30 13.16 -7.83 2.87
N GLY A 31 13.62 -8.96 2.31
CA GLY A 31 14.70 -9.76 2.90
C GLY A 31 16.10 -9.14 2.77
N SER A 32 16.47 -8.61 1.60
CA SER A 32 17.76 -7.91 1.37
C SER A 32 17.56 -6.78 0.36
N ASN A 33 18.08 -5.58 0.64
CA ASN A 33 17.92 -4.35 -0.15
C ASN A 33 16.49 -4.15 -0.66
N GLY A 34 15.60 -3.73 0.24
CA GLY A 34 14.18 -3.47 -0.06
C GLY A 34 13.90 -2.25 -0.94
N GLU A 35 14.93 -1.48 -1.34
CA GLU A 35 14.77 -0.31 -2.19
C GLU A 35 13.93 -0.67 -3.46
N GLY A 36 12.83 0.06 -3.68
CA GLY A 36 11.91 -0.15 -4.80
C GLY A 36 10.73 -1.11 -4.57
N CYS A 37 10.66 -1.84 -3.44
CA CYS A 37 9.49 -2.66 -3.12
C CYS A 37 8.19 -1.84 -2.91
N PRO A 38 8.21 -0.69 -2.19
CA PRO A 38 7.02 0.13 -1.99
C PRO A 38 6.55 0.71 -3.32
N GLU A 39 7.48 1.09 -4.20
CA GLU A 39 7.16 1.68 -5.51
C GLU A 39 6.31 0.75 -6.37
N SER A 40 6.55 -0.56 -6.29
CA SER A 40 5.72 -1.55 -7.00
C SER A 40 4.26 -1.53 -6.53
N ILE A 41 4.03 -1.39 -5.22
CA ILE A 41 2.67 -1.32 -4.64
C ILE A 41 2.07 0.06 -4.91
N GLU A 42 2.85 1.14 -4.80
CA GLU A 42 2.38 2.49 -5.14
C GLU A 42 1.99 2.62 -6.62
N ASN A 43 2.71 1.95 -7.52
CA ASN A 43 2.35 1.86 -8.94
C ASN A 43 1.05 1.09 -9.13
N LEU A 44 0.81 0.01 -8.38
CA LEU A 44 -0.48 -0.67 -8.40
C LEU A 44 -1.61 0.24 -7.95
N ILE A 45 -1.45 0.98 -6.84
CA ILE A 45 -2.45 1.96 -6.37
C ILE A 45 -2.81 2.93 -7.51
N ARG A 46 -1.81 3.44 -8.24
CA ARG A 46 -2.03 4.28 -9.42
C ARG A 46 -2.75 3.54 -10.56
N SER A 47 -2.39 2.29 -10.85
CA SER A 47 -3.05 1.47 -11.88
C SER A 47 -4.54 1.20 -11.59
N PHE A 48 -4.92 1.17 -10.31
CA PHE A 48 -6.31 1.08 -9.87
C PHE A 48 -7.07 2.42 -9.87
N ASN A 49 -6.45 3.52 -10.34
CA ASN A 49 -6.98 4.89 -10.22
C ASN A 49 -7.28 5.30 -8.78
N MET A 50 -6.59 4.69 -7.80
CA MET A 50 -6.70 5.06 -6.39
C MET A 50 -5.78 6.26 -6.10
N VAL A 51 -6.07 6.95 -5.01
CA VAL A 51 -5.27 8.10 -4.54
C VAL A 51 -4.28 7.61 -3.50
N ASN A 52 -2.98 7.66 -3.83
CA ASN A 52 -1.94 7.42 -2.84
C ASN A 52 -1.75 8.65 -1.95
N ILE A 53 -2.03 8.52 -0.66
CA ILE A 53 -2.05 9.67 0.27
C ILE A 53 -0.70 9.99 0.89
N LYS A 54 0.21 9.01 0.99
CA LYS A 54 1.54 9.16 1.62
C LYS A 54 2.52 8.12 1.07
N LYS A 55 3.81 8.44 1.12
CA LYS A 55 4.88 7.48 0.79
C LYS A 55 4.78 6.25 1.68
N GLY A 56 4.93 5.07 1.09
CA GLY A 56 4.84 3.81 1.82
C GLY A 56 6.00 3.56 2.79
N VAL A 57 5.76 2.72 3.79
CA VAL A 57 6.77 2.29 4.77
C VAL A 57 7.46 1.01 4.28
N ILE A 58 8.77 0.95 4.42
CA ILE A 58 9.54 -0.26 4.16
C ILE A 58 10.40 -0.67 5.33
N SER A 59 10.38 -1.96 5.63
CA SER A 59 11.32 -2.62 6.50
C SER A 59 12.27 -3.53 5.71
N THR A 60 13.53 -3.62 6.16
CA THR A 60 14.45 -4.65 5.70
C THR A 60 14.65 -5.69 6.80
N GLY A 61 14.17 -6.91 6.57
CA GLY A 61 14.15 -7.97 7.57
C GLY A 61 12.95 -7.84 8.51
N ILE A 62 13.20 -8.08 9.80
CA ILE A 62 12.15 -8.01 10.84
C ILE A 62 11.88 -6.53 11.15
N PRO A 63 10.60 -6.08 11.08
CA PRO A 63 10.26 -4.71 11.39
C PRO A 63 10.71 -4.25 12.78
N SER A 64 11.36 -3.09 12.84
CA SER A 64 11.67 -2.43 14.10
C SER A 64 10.42 -1.77 14.71
N ASP A 65 10.48 -1.40 15.99
CA ASP A 65 9.41 -0.63 16.63
C ASP A 65 9.15 0.71 15.93
N GLU A 66 10.19 1.32 15.35
CA GLU A 66 10.09 2.57 14.59
C GLU A 66 9.30 2.35 13.28
N GLU A 67 9.58 1.25 12.56
CA GLU A 67 8.88 0.89 11.32
C GLU A 67 7.43 0.49 11.60
N LEU A 68 7.18 -0.20 12.71
CA LEU A 68 5.83 -0.51 13.18
C LEU A 68 5.07 0.76 13.59
N ASN A 69 5.72 1.71 14.26
CA ASN A 69 5.10 2.99 14.60
C ASN A 69 4.79 3.82 13.35
N ALA A 70 5.70 3.84 12.36
CA ALA A 70 5.45 4.48 11.07
C ALA A 70 4.23 3.85 10.34
N CYS A 71 4.07 2.52 10.40
CA CYS A 71 2.88 1.85 9.88
C CYS A 71 1.60 2.28 10.62
N ARG A 72 1.65 2.45 11.95
CA ARG A 72 0.50 2.91 12.75
C ARG A 72 0.10 4.33 12.38
N GLU A 73 1.08 5.23 12.23
CA GLU A 73 0.84 6.61 11.79
C GLU A 73 0.23 6.65 10.37
N LEU A 74 0.80 5.87 9.44
CA LEU A 74 0.30 5.74 8.08
C LEU A 74 -1.16 5.26 8.04
N GLY A 75 -1.51 4.27 8.86
CA GLY A 75 -2.88 3.79 9.01
C GLY A 75 -3.82 4.84 9.63
N GLY A 76 -3.34 5.59 10.62
CA GLY A 76 -4.09 6.70 11.23
C GLY A 76 -4.38 7.81 10.24
N ASP A 77 -3.44 8.12 9.35
CA ASP A 77 -3.65 9.11 8.29
C ASP A 77 -4.62 8.62 7.22
N LEU A 78 -4.53 7.34 6.82
CA LEU A 78 -5.54 6.73 5.95
C LEU A 78 -6.94 6.81 6.56
N ALA A 79 -7.09 6.49 7.84
CA ALA A 79 -8.38 6.53 8.53
C ALA A 79 -9.01 7.93 8.50
N LYS A 80 -8.22 9.00 8.66
CA LYS A 80 -8.71 10.39 8.56
C LYS A 80 -9.22 10.75 7.16
N THR A 81 -8.75 10.06 6.12
CA THR A 81 -9.21 10.29 4.74
C THR A 81 -10.53 9.58 4.41
N VAL A 82 -10.96 8.62 5.24
CA VAL A 82 -12.20 7.89 5.04
C VAL A 82 -13.32 8.63 5.77
N THR A 83 -14.15 9.34 5.02
CA THR A 83 -15.46 9.78 5.51
C THR A 83 -16.39 8.58 5.50
N TRP A 84 -16.57 7.96 6.66
CA TRP A 84 -17.63 6.97 6.82
C TRP A 84 -18.98 7.66 6.64
N PRO A 85 -19.88 7.15 5.79
CA PRO A 85 -21.27 7.57 5.86
C PRO A 85 -21.77 7.20 7.27
N THR A 86 -22.22 8.22 7.99
CA THR A 86 -22.92 8.06 9.28
C THR A 86 -24.35 7.61 9.04
#